data_AF-A0A6N6MNK4-F1
#
_entry.id   AF-A0A6N6MNK4-F1
#
_cell.length_a   1.000
_cell.length_b   1.000
_cell.length_c   1.000
_cell.angle_alpha   90.00
_cell.angle_beta   90.00
_cell.angle_gamma   90.00
#
_symmetry.space_group_name_H-M   'P 1'
#
loop_
_entity.id
_entity.type
_entity.pdbx_description
1 polymer ?
#
loop_
_entity_poly.entity_id
_entity_poly.type
_entity_poly.pdbx_seq_one_letter_code
_entity_poly.pdbx_strand_id
1 'polypeptide(L)'
;MTAAFPTPAADETQRLLSPEDLEAALRDIGARRYHNLHPFHRLLHDGKLNKDQVRAWALNRYYYQAMIPVKDAAVLARMTDAALRRVWRQRIVDHDGDHPGDGGIERWLKLAEGVGFARDYVLSTKGILSATRFSVDAYVHFVSERSLLEAIASSLTEMFSPTIISERVAGMLKNYDFITRDTLAYFDKRLTQAPRDADFALDYVKQHATTPALQRQAMAALTFKCNVLWTQLDALYFAYVAPGMIPPDAWTPGTGLVPEAPAVAQAAGTGRIEAGHTPRLPRGVRLRFDETRQKHVLLAPERTFDLDDNAVAVLSLVDGQRTVAEIAVALGQTYAADPKVIEGDILVMLNDLATKRVLER
;
A
#
# COMPACT_ATOMS: atom_id res chain seq x y z
N MET A 1 -6.95 68.18 28.61
CA MET A 1 -7.54 66.93 28.09
C MET A 1 -6.48 66.23 27.27
N THR A 2 -5.80 65.23 27.85
CA THR A 2 -4.83 64.39 27.15
C THR A 2 -5.59 63.37 26.32
N ALA A 3 -5.55 63.52 24.99
CA ALA A 3 -6.12 62.53 24.09
C ALA A 3 -5.36 61.20 24.27
N ALA A 4 -6.09 60.11 24.52
CA ALA A 4 -5.52 58.77 24.61
C ALA A 4 -4.94 58.38 23.24
N PHE A 5 -3.68 57.93 23.21
CA PHE A 5 -3.10 57.35 22.01
C PHE A 5 -3.87 56.10 21.62
N PRO A 6 -4.22 55.91 20.34
CA PRO A 6 -4.89 54.70 19.89
C PRO A 6 -4.00 53.48 20.14
N THR A 7 -4.54 52.48 20.83
CA THR A 7 -3.89 51.17 20.98
C THR A 7 -3.77 50.54 19.59
N PRO A 8 -2.57 50.14 19.12
CA PRO A 8 -2.44 49.41 17.88
C PRO A 8 -3.33 48.18 17.92
N ALA A 9 -4.14 47.96 16.88
CA ALA A 9 -4.89 46.72 16.75
C ALA A 9 -3.90 45.55 16.80
N ALA A 10 -4.17 44.56 17.65
CA ALA A 10 -3.33 43.37 17.73
C ALA A 10 -3.33 42.71 16.36
N ASP A 11 -2.14 42.52 15.78
CA ASP A 11 -1.99 41.75 14.56
C ASP A 11 -2.38 40.30 14.87
N GLU A 12 -3.60 39.89 14.49
CA GLU A 12 -4.10 38.54 14.75
C GLU A 12 -3.18 37.46 14.15
N THR A 13 -2.36 37.81 13.15
CA THR A 13 -1.36 36.90 12.54
C THR A 13 -0.16 36.63 13.47
N GLN A 14 -0.04 37.38 14.57
CA GLN A 14 0.99 37.24 15.60
C GLN A 14 0.44 36.65 16.92
N ARG A 15 -0.84 36.26 16.98
CA ARG A 15 -1.40 35.61 18.18
C ARG A 15 -0.82 34.21 18.35
N LEU A 16 -0.45 33.86 19.58
CA LEU A 16 -0.12 32.49 19.95
C LEU A 16 -1.41 31.67 20.00
N LEU A 17 -1.50 30.62 19.18
CA LEU A 17 -2.63 29.70 19.17
C LEU A 17 -2.59 28.79 20.40
N SER A 18 -3.75 28.40 20.92
CA SER A 18 -3.84 27.29 21.87
C SER A 18 -3.40 25.98 21.21
N PRO A 19 -3.08 24.93 21.98
CA PRO A 19 -2.78 23.61 21.42
C PRO A 19 -3.89 23.06 20.51
N GLU A 20 -5.16 23.31 20.85
CA GLU A 20 -6.33 22.92 20.06
C GLU A 20 -6.45 23.73 18.76
N ASP A 21 -6.28 25.06 18.84
CA ASP A 21 -6.29 25.94 17.67
C ASP A 21 -5.13 25.61 16.70
N LEU A 22 -3.96 25.27 17.24
CA LEU A 22 -2.79 24.85 16.45
C LEU A 22 -3.05 23.52 15.73
N GLU A 23 -3.63 22.53 16.41
CA GLU A 23 -4.03 21.28 15.76
C GLU A 23 -5.05 21.52 14.64
N ALA A 24 -6.07 22.34 14.90
CA ALA A 24 -7.07 22.68 13.89
C ALA A 24 -6.42 23.34 12.66
N ALA A 25 -5.47 24.25 12.87
CA ALA A 25 -4.72 24.89 11.78
C ALA A 25 -3.86 23.88 11.00
N LEU A 26 -3.19 22.94 11.67
CA LEU A 26 -2.42 21.87 11.03
C LEU A 26 -3.32 20.93 10.21
N ARG A 27 -4.52 20.61 10.71
CA ARG A 27 -5.50 19.79 9.99
C ARG A 27 -6.09 20.51 8.77
N ASP A 28 -6.33 21.82 8.85
CA ASP A 28 -6.79 22.63 7.70
C ASP A 28 -5.77 22.60 6.54
N ILE A 29 -4.46 22.60 6.83
CA ILE A 29 -3.43 22.42 5.79
C ILE A 29 -3.63 21.09 5.05
N GLY A 30 -3.88 20.00 5.77
CA GLY A 30 -4.19 18.70 5.18
C GLY A 30 -5.46 18.74 4.33
N ALA A 31 -6.54 19.31 4.87
CA ALA A 31 -7.82 19.44 4.18
C ALA A 31 -7.74 20.21 2.85
N ARG A 32 -6.77 21.13 2.71
CA ARG A 32 -6.59 21.94 1.49
C ARG A 32 -5.49 21.44 0.56
N ARG A 33 -4.45 20.79 1.10
CA ARG A 33 -3.19 20.54 0.36
C ARG A 33 -2.71 19.11 0.40
N TYR A 34 -3.39 18.20 1.11
CA TYR A 34 -2.97 16.81 1.09
C TYR A 34 -3.22 16.18 -0.28
N HIS A 35 -2.35 15.26 -0.66
CA HIS A 35 -2.25 14.79 -2.04
C HIS A 35 -3.42 13.90 -2.49
N ASN A 36 -4.36 13.55 -1.61
CA ASN A 36 -5.61 12.89 -2.00
C ASN A 36 -6.47 13.77 -2.91
N LEU A 37 -6.30 15.09 -2.82
CA LEU A 37 -7.00 16.08 -3.65
C LEU A 37 -6.42 16.20 -5.06
N HIS A 38 -5.20 15.68 -5.29
CA HIS A 38 -4.51 15.84 -6.56
C HIS A 38 -5.23 15.06 -7.70
N PRO A 39 -5.36 15.63 -8.92
CA PRO A 39 -6.01 14.96 -10.05
C PRO A 39 -5.48 13.55 -10.35
N PHE A 40 -4.15 13.37 -10.36
CA PHE A 40 -3.54 12.03 -10.48
C PHE A 40 -4.04 11.04 -9.43
N HIS A 41 -4.17 11.46 -8.17
CA HIS A 41 -4.66 10.58 -7.10
C HIS A 41 -6.14 10.23 -7.29
N ARG A 42 -6.96 11.19 -7.74
CA ARG A 42 -8.37 10.94 -8.08
C ARG A 42 -8.48 9.93 -9.22
N LEU A 43 -7.69 10.06 -10.29
CA LEU A 43 -7.66 9.09 -11.38
C LEU A 43 -7.25 7.69 -10.90
N LEU A 44 -6.21 7.61 -10.05
CA LEU A 44 -5.77 6.35 -9.46
C LEU A 44 -6.90 5.68 -8.66
N HIS A 45 -7.54 6.44 -7.76
CA HIS A 45 -8.62 5.96 -6.91
C HIS A 45 -9.85 5.51 -7.72
N ASP A 46 -10.26 6.31 -8.70
CA ASP A 46 -11.46 6.08 -9.49
C ASP A 46 -11.29 4.98 -10.56
N GLY A 47 -10.13 4.32 -10.64
CA GLY A 47 -9.91 3.27 -11.63
C GLY A 47 -9.63 3.77 -13.04
N LYS A 48 -9.28 5.05 -13.20
CA LYS A 48 -9.19 5.72 -14.50
C LYS A 48 -7.78 5.75 -15.06
N LEU A 49 -6.78 5.25 -14.33
CA LEU A 49 -5.43 5.10 -14.85
C LEU A 49 -5.30 3.80 -15.64
N ASN A 50 -4.51 3.80 -16.70
CA ASN A 50 -4.11 2.56 -17.36
C ASN A 50 -2.98 1.85 -16.57
N LYS A 51 -2.66 0.61 -16.96
CA LYS A 51 -1.63 -0.21 -16.30
C LYS A 51 -0.26 0.49 -16.25
N ASP A 52 0.14 1.18 -17.31
CA ASP A 52 1.43 1.88 -17.38
C ASP A 52 1.48 3.13 -16.49
N GLN A 53 0.37 3.84 -16.33
CA GLN A 53 0.26 4.94 -15.37
C GLN A 53 0.34 4.45 -13.93
N VAL A 54 -0.27 3.29 -13.61
CA VAL A 54 -0.12 2.65 -12.29
C VAL A 54 1.30 2.14 -12.07
N ARG A 55 1.95 1.57 -13.10
CA ARG A 55 3.37 1.17 -13.07
C ARG A 55 4.28 2.35 -12.77
N ALA A 56 4.14 3.46 -13.51
CA ALA A 56 4.93 4.67 -13.29
C ALA A 56 4.76 5.19 -11.84
N TRP A 57 3.52 5.22 -11.34
CA TRP A 57 3.26 5.59 -9.95
C TRP A 57 3.94 4.65 -8.95
N ALA A 58 3.81 3.33 -9.11
CA ALA A 58 4.41 2.36 -8.20
C ALA A 58 5.94 2.49 -8.17
N LEU A 59 6.58 2.60 -9.34
CA LEU A 59 8.03 2.77 -9.47
C LEU A 59 8.54 4.05 -8.79
N ASN A 60 7.86 5.19 -9.01
CA ASN A 60 8.25 6.46 -8.41
C ASN A 60 7.95 6.49 -6.90
N ARG A 61 6.82 5.92 -6.48
CA ARG A 61 6.44 5.88 -5.07
C ARG A 61 7.36 4.96 -4.26
N TYR A 62 7.90 3.90 -4.86
CA TYR A 62 8.95 3.09 -4.25
C TYR A 62 10.14 3.94 -3.79
N TYR A 63 10.64 4.87 -4.61
CA TYR A 63 11.77 5.73 -4.21
C TYR A 63 11.44 6.59 -2.99
N TYR A 64 10.27 7.23 -2.97
CA TYR A 64 9.82 7.99 -1.79
C TYR A 64 9.83 7.11 -0.53
N GLN A 65 9.33 5.87 -0.63
CA GLN A 65 9.22 4.95 0.49
C GLN A 65 10.57 4.41 0.97
N ALA A 66 11.48 4.12 0.04
CA ALA A 66 12.85 3.69 0.33
C ALA A 66 13.68 4.78 1.01
N MET A 67 13.36 6.06 0.77
CA MET A 67 14.06 7.20 1.38
C MET A 67 13.46 7.66 2.72
N ILE A 68 12.31 7.13 3.15
CA ILE A 68 11.75 7.43 4.48
C ILE A 68 12.68 7.04 5.63
N PRO A 69 13.25 5.82 5.72
CA PRO A 69 14.19 5.48 6.79
C PRO A 69 15.47 6.32 6.73
N VAL A 70 15.94 6.72 5.55
CA VAL A 70 17.09 7.65 5.40
C VAL A 70 16.76 9.00 6.02
N LYS A 71 15.60 9.56 5.68
CA LYS A 71 15.05 10.79 6.27
C LYS A 71 14.89 10.63 7.79
N ASP A 72 14.35 9.52 8.27
CA ASP A 72 14.14 9.29 9.70
C ASP A 72 15.43 9.09 10.48
N ALA A 73 16.46 8.47 9.89
CA ALA A 73 17.79 8.39 10.45
C ALA A 73 18.45 9.77 10.57
N ALA A 74 18.26 10.64 9.57
CA ALA A 74 18.73 12.03 9.63
C ALA A 74 18.07 12.82 10.76
N VAL A 75 16.76 12.65 10.99
CA VAL A 75 16.09 13.23 12.17
C VAL A 75 16.65 12.63 13.47
N LEU A 76 16.77 11.30 13.53
CA LEU A 76 17.23 10.57 14.71
C LEU A 76 18.62 11.04 15.17
N ALA A 77 19.53 11.29 14.22
CA ALA A 77 20.88 11.78 14.49
C ALA A 77 20.92 13.16 15.16
N ARG A 78 19.83 13.94 15.06
CA ARG A 78 19.72 15.29 15.63
C ARG A 78 19.06 15.32 17.00
N MET A 79 18.50 14.19 17.44
CA MET A 79 17.85 14.07 18.75
C MET A 79 18.90 13.77 19.83
N THR A 80 19.13 14.72 20.75
CA THR A 80 20.05 14.53 21.89
C THR A 80 19.40 13.72 23.03
N ASP A 81 18.08 13.81 23.19
CA ASP A 81 17.32 13.02 24.17
C ASP A 81 17.12 11.56 23.70
N ALA A 82 17.54 10.61 24.54
CA ALA A 82 17.37 9.19 24.31
C ALA A 82 15.89 8.75 24.33
N ALA A 83 15.01 9.43 25.07
CA ALA A 83 13.59 9.13 25.07
C ALA A 83 12.97 9.40 23.68
N LEU A 84 13.27 10.57 23.09
CA LEU A 84 12.87 10.88 21.72
C LEU A 84 13.43 9.86 20.71
N ARG A 85 14.72 9.50 20.83
CA ARG A 85 15.33 8.50 19.93
C ARG A 85 14.65 7.13 20.03
N ARG A 86 14.28 6.69 21.24
CA ARG A 86 13.58 5.41 21.45
C ARG A 86 12.22 5.36 20.76
N VAL A 87 11.50 6.48 20.71
CA VAL A 87 10.22 6.57 19.99
C VAL A 87 10.48 6.65 18.48
N TRP A 88 11.34 7.58 18.04
CA TRP A 88 11.53 7.87 16.63
C TRP A 88 12.12 6.69 15.83
N ARG A 89 13.01 5.90 16.44
CA ARG A 89 13.64 4.74 15.77
C ARG A 89 12.63 3.70 15.30
N GLN A 90 11.43 3.63 15.89
CA GLN A 90 10.41 2.67 15.49
C GLN A 90 9.97 2.87 14.04
N ARG A 91 10.03 4.10 13.53
CA ARG A 91 9.74 4.42 12.12
C ARG A 91 10.72 3.73 11.16
N ILE A 92 12.00 3.64 11.55
CA ILE A 92 13.04 2.96 10.78
C ILE A 92 12.80 1.45 10.82
N VAL A 93 12.59 0.89 12.01
CA VAL A 93 12.27 -0.54 12.20
C VAL A 93 11.05 -0.96 11.37
N ASP A 94 9.98 -0.17 11.40
CA ASP A 94 8.77 -0.47 10.65
C ASP A 94 8.99 -0.45 9.12
N HIS A 95 9.91 0.39 8.63
CA HIS A 95 10.23 0.51 7.21
C HIS A 95 11.23 -0.55 6.72
N ASP A 96 12.28 -0.83 7.49
CA ASP A 96 13.37 -1.72 7.10
C ASP A 96 13.10 -3.19 7.48
N GLY A 97 12.30 -3.42 8.52
CA GLY A 97 12.06 -4.75 9.08
C GLY A 97 13.25 -5.27 9.90
N ASP A 98 13.12 -6.49 10.40
CA ASP A 98 14.15 -7.13 11.24
C ASP A 98 15.13 -8.00 10.44
N HIS A 99 14.80 -8.31 9.18
CA HIS A 99 15.62 -9.10 8.26
C HIS A 99 15.25 -8.82 6.79
N PRO A 100 16.08 -9.22 5.80
CA PRO A 100 15.73 -9.07 4.39
C PRO A 100 14.38 -9.70 4.05
N GLY A 101 13.58 -9.02 3.24
CA GLY A 101 12.22 -9.45 2.89
C GLY A 101 11.14 -9.12 3.93
N ASP A 102 11.47 -8.36 4.96
CA ASP A 102 10.52 -7.78 5.92
C ASP A 102 10.40 -6.25 5.76
N GLY A 103 9.51 -5.63 6.53
CA GLY A 103 9.38 -4.18 6.62
C GLY A 103 8.43 -3.56 5.60
N GLY A 104 8.30 -2.24 5.73
CA GLY A 104 7.53 -1.36 4.84
C GLY A 104 8.04 -1.37 3.40
N ILE A 105 9.36 -1.38 3.19
CA ILE A 105 9.97 -1.23 1.86
C ILE A 105 9.73 -2.47 1.00
N GLU A 106 9.86 -3.67 1.58
CA GLU A 106 9.60 -4.92 0.85
C GLU A 106 8.20 -4.95 0.25
N ARG A 107 7.23 -4.42 0.98
CA ARG A 107 5.84 -4.37 0.54
C ARG A 107 5.65 -3.46 -0.67
N TRP A 108 6.41 -2.37 -0.77
CA TRP A 108 6.42 -1.53 -1.98
C TRP A 108 7.15 -2.18 -3.16
N LEU A 109 8.18 -3.00 -2.88
CA LEU A 109 8.79 -3.85 -3.92
C LEU A 109 7.78 -4.85 -4.48
N LYS A 110 7.04 -5.55 -3.61
CA LYS A 110 5.97 -6.46 -4.03
C LYS A 110 4.88 -5.78 -4.85
N LEU A 111 4.55 -4.52 -4.55
CA LEU A 111 3.61 -3.74 -5.37
C LEU A 111 4.18 -3.50 -6.78
N ALA A 112 5.44 -3.10 -6.89
CA ALA A 112 6.08 -2.87 -8.18
C ALA A 112 6.26 -4.18 -8.98
N GLU A 113 6.62 -5.28 -8.32
CA GLU A 113 6.66 -6.63 -8.90
C GLU A 113 5.27 -7.08 -9.37
N GLY A 114 4.23 -6.81 -8.57
CA GLY A 114 2.83 -7.14 -8.90
C GLY A 114 2.32 -6.44 -10.16
N VAL A 115 2.84 -5.26 -10.50
CA VAL A 115 2.55 -4.57 -11.78
C VAL A 115 3.54 -4.94 -12.90
N GLY A 116 4.46 -5.88 -12.65
CA GLY A 116 5.30 -6.54 -13.65
C GLY A 116 6.75 -6.07 -13.73
N PHE A 117 7.22 -5.23 -12.82
CA PHE A 117 8.64 -4.83 -12.81
C PHE A 117 9.55 -5.97 -12.35
N ALA A 118 10.73 -6.07 -12.97
CA ALA A 118 11.82 -6.84 -12.39
C ALA A 118 12.34 -6.13 -11.13
N ARG A 119 12.52 -6.88 -10.04
CA ARG A 119 12.96 -6.37 -8.74
C ARG A 119 14.20 -5.47 -8.83
N ASP A 120 15.23 -5.95 -9.53
CA ASP A 120 16.49 -5.22 -9.70
C ASP A 120 16.32 -3.88 -10.41
N TYR A 121 15.35 -3.78 -11.34
CA TYR A 121 15.05 -2.53 -12.01
C TYR A 121 14.47 -1.50 -11.03
N VAL A 122 13.55 -1.92 -10.17
CA VAL A 122 12.95 -1.08 -9.12
C VAL A 122 14.00 -0.63 -8.13
N LEU A 123 14.82 -1.58 -7.62
CA LEU A 123 15.93 -1.31 -6.71
C LEU A 123 16.95 -0.34 -7.30
N SER A 124 17.20 -0.40 -8.61
CA SER A 124 18.17 0.49 -9.27
C SER A 124 17.76 1.97 -9.27
N THR A 125 16.47 2.27 -9.13
CA THR A 125 15.88 3.61 -9.25
C THR A 125 16.17 4.34 -10.58
N LYS A 126 16.71 3.65 -11.60
CA LYS A 126 17.16 4.27 -12.85
C LYS A 126 16.02 4.93 -13.64
N GLY A 127 14.81 4.38 -13.56
CA GLY A 127 13.65 4.87 -14.31
C GLY A 127 12.73 5.83 -13.53
N ILE A 128 13.12 6.32 -12.35
CA ILE A 128 12.27 7.28 -11.63
C ILE A 128 12.37 8.67 -12.28
N LEU A 129 11.32 9.47 -12.13
CA LEU A 129 11.31 10.86 -12.56
C LEU A 129 12.29 11.68 -11.71
N SER A 130 13.07 12.55 -12.36
CA SER A 130 13.97 13.48 -11.66
C SER A 130 13.23 14.37 -10.66
N ALA A 131 12.00 14.79 -10.97
CA ALA A 131 11.16 15.56 -10.05
C ALA A 131 10.81 14.77 -8.77
N THR A 132 10.59 13.47 -8.88
CA THR A 132 10.42 12.59 -7.71
C THR A 132 11.71 12.53 -6.91
N ARG A 133 12.86 12.36 -7.57
CA ARG A 133 14.17 12.39 -6.92
C ARG A 133 14.39 13.69 -6.15
N PHE A 134 14.29 14.83 -6.82
CA PHE A 134 14.51 16.15 -6.22
C PHE A 134 13.54 16.45 -5.08
N SER A 135 12.27 16.09 -5.23
CA SER A 135 11.26 16.32 -4.18
C SER A 135 11.53 15.48 -2.93
N VAL A 136 11.94 14.22 -3.10
CA VAL A 136 12.29 13.32 -2.00
C VAL A 136 13.61 13.73 -1.35
N ASP A 137 14.62 14.08 -2.13
CA ASP A 137 15.92 14.53 -1.63
C ASP A 137 15.77 15.87 -0.87
N ALA A 138 14.92 16.78 -1.36
CA ALA A 138 14.58 18.00 -0.63
C ALA A 138 13.96 17.69 0.74
N TYR A 139 13.20 16.61 0.88
CA TYR A 139 12.66 16.20 2.18
C TYR A 139 13.77 15.73 3.13
N VAL A 140 14.73 14.94 2.64
CA VAL A 140 15.90 14.49 3.44
C VAL A 140 16.75 15.68 3.88
N HIS A 141 17.03 16.63 2.97
CA HIS A 141 17.77 17.85 3.32
C HIS A 141 17.01 18.72 4.32
N PHE A 142 15.70 18.94 4.11
CA PHE A 142 14.87 19.74 5.00
C PHE A 142 14.96 19.26 6.45
N VAL A 143 14.83 17.94 6.69
CA VAL A 143 14.90 17.40 8.04
C VAL A 143 16.30 17.42 8.64
N SER A 144 17.33 17.50 7.80
CA SER A 144 18.73 17.59 8.23
C SER A 144 19.12 19.02 8.61
N GLU A 145 18.52 20.02 7.95
CA GLU A 145 18.98 21.42 8.00
C GLU A 145 18.07 22.37 8.81
N ARG A 146 16.76 22.12 8.86
CA ARG A 146 15.79 23.01 9.56
C ARG A 146 15.77 22.75 11.06
N SER A 147 14.99 23.49 11.86
CA SER A 147 14.90 23.17 13.30
C SER A 147 14.35 21.75 13.53
N LEU A 148 14.63 21.15 14.71
CA LEU A 148 14.06 19.84 15.06
C LEU A 148 12.52 19.90 15.10
N LEU A 149 11.94 21.05 15.49
CA LEU A 149 10.50 21.28 15.45
C LEU A 149 9.96 21.17 14.01
N GLU A 150 10.59 21.83 13.05
CA GLU A 150 10.19 21.75 11.63
C GLU A 150 10.36 20.33 11.08
N ALA A 151 11.47 19.67 11.42
CA ALA A 151 11.74 18.29 10.99
C ALA A 151 10.64 17.33 11.49
N ILE A 152 10.23 17.43 12.76
CA ILE A 152 9.13 16.62 13.32
C ILE A 152 7.78 17.05 12.73
N ALA A 153 7.48 18.34 12.64
CA ALA A 153 6.23 18.84 12.09
C ALA A 153 6.00 18.39 10.63
N SER A 154 7.06 18.23 9.85
CA SER A 154 6.97 17.73 8.47
C SER A 154 6.50 16.26 8.36
N SER A 155 6.46 15.47 9.45
CA SER A 155 5.89 14.12 9.41
C SER A 155 4.36 14.13 9.55
N LEU A 156 3.75 15.22 10.02
CA LEU A 156 2.33 15.32 10.39
C LEU A 156 1.33 15.09 9.25
N THR A 157 1.78 14.96 8.00
CA THR A 157 0.96 14.36 6.93
C THR A 157 0.42 12.97 7.28
N GLU A 158 1.00 12.30 8.27
CA GLU A 158 0.53 11.02 8.81
C GLU A 158 -0.86 11.11 9.46
N MET A 159 -1.27 12.28 9.97
CA MET A 159 -2.63 12.52 10.46
C MET A 159 -3.71 12.24 9.42
N PHE A 160 -3.35 12.31 8.12
CA PHE A 160 -4.26 12.15 6.99
C PHE A 160 -4.12 10.78 6.31
N SER A 161 -3.16 9.96 6.73
CA SER A 161 -2.81 8.70 6.09
C SER A 161 -3.86 7.58 6.24
N PRO A 162 -4.57 7.41 7.37
CA PRO A 162 -5.55 6.32 7.51
C PRO A 162 -6.69 6.40 6.48
N THR A 163 -7.29 7.58 6.28
CA THR A 163 -8.39 7.79 5.34
C THR A 163 -7.97 7.46 3.91
N ILE A 164 -6.84 7.99 3.45
CA ILE A 164 -6.35 7.78 2.08
C ILE A 164 -5.93 6.32 1.84
N ILE A 165 -5.42 5.63 2.86
CA ILE A 165 -5.04 4.22 2.74
C ILE A 165 -6.29 3.37 2.52
N SER A 166 -7.32 3.56 3.35
CA SER A 166 -8.58 2.82 3.22
C SER A 166 -9.25 3.08 1.88
N GLU A 167 -9.34 4.34 1.45
CA GLU A 167 -9.88 4.72 0.13
C GLU A 167 -9.08 4.08 -1.00
N ARG A 168 -7.75 4.14 -0.95
CA ARG A 168 -6.87 3.61 -2.00
C ARG A 168 -6.96 2.09 -2.12
N VAL A 169 -6.93 1.35 -1.01
CA VAL A 169 -7.03 -0.11 -1.03
C VAL A 169 -8.35 -0.55 -1.65
N ALA A 170 -9.46 0.05 -1.20
CA ALA A 170 -10.78 -0.26 -1.71
C ALA A 170 -10.91 0.08 -3.21
N GLY A 171 -10.45 1.27 -3.62
CA GLY A 171 -10.49 1.71 -5.02
C GLY A 171 -9.61 0.87 -5.94
N MET A 172 -8.39 0.55 -5.52
CA MET A 172 -7.46 -0.23 -6.36
C MET A 172 -7.93 -1.67 -6.56
N LEU A 173 -8.39 -2.36 -5.50
CA LEU A 173 -8.92 -3.73 -5.61
C LEU A 173 -10.17 -3.81 -6.48
N LYS A 174 -11.03 -2.79 -6.41
CA LYS A 174 -12.27 -2.76 -7.17
C LYS A 174 -12.03 -2.53 -8.66
N ASN A 175 -11.06 -1.68 -8.99
CA ASN A 175 -10.98 -1.11 -10.34
C ASN A 175 -9.79 -1.61 -11.18
N TYR A 176 -8.79 -2.28 -10.59
CA TYR A 176 -7.64 -2.82 -11.33
C TYR A 176 -7.56 -4.34 -11.15
N ASP A 177 -7.94 -5.08 -12.18
CA ASP A 177 -7.90 -6.55 -12.22
C ASP A 177 -6.49 -7.14 -12.03
N PHE A 178 -5.46 -6.39 -12.42
CA PHE A 178 -4.06 -6.75 -12.23
C PHE A 178 -3.50 -6.46 -10.83
N ILE A 179 -4.30 -5.90 -9.90
CA ILE A 179 -3.90 -5.67 -8.51
C ILE A 179 -4.59 -6.69 -7.60
N THR A 180 -3.80 -7.47 -6.86
CA THR A 180 -4.32 -8.50 -5.95
C THR A 180 -4.33 -8.03 -4.49
N ARG A 181 -5.07 -8.73 -3.62
CA ARG A 181 -4.98 -8.51 -2.16
C ARG A 181 -3.57 -8.74 -1.63
N ASP A 182 -2.86 -9.74 -2.14
CA ASP A 182 -1.48 -10.01 -1.73
C ASP A 182 -0.55 -8.84 -2.08
N THR A 183 -0.79 -8.18 -3.22
CA THR A 183 -0.09 -6.97 -3.64
C THR A 183 -0.37 -5.78 -2.70
N LEU A 184 -1.54 -5.76 -2.04
CA LEU A 184 -1.99 -4.66 -1.19
C LEU A 184 -1.95 -4.94 0.31
N ALA A 185 -1.56 -6.15 0.73
CA ALA A 185 -1.33 -6.53 2.13
C ALA A 185 -0.32 -5.61 2.85
N TYR A 186 0.41 -4.77 2.09
CA TYR A 186 1.13 -3.59 2.58
C TYR A 186 0.30 -2.74 3.55
N PHE A 187 -0.89 -2.35 3.12
CA PHE A 187 -1.65 -1.24 3.68
C PHE A 187 -2.24 -1.55 5.06
N ASP A 188 -2.45 -2.83 5.37
CA ASP A 188 -3.06 -3.29 6.63
C ASP A 188 -2.25 -2.88 7.86
N LYS A 189 -0.92 -3.06 7.85
CA LYS A 189 -0.08 -2.65 8.99
C LYS A 189 -0.05 -1.13 9.16
N ARG A 190 -0.06 -0.38 8.05
CA ARG A 190 0.10 1.08 8.10
C ARG A 190 -1.10 1.79 8.75
N LEU A 191 -2.28 1.17 8.75
CA LEU A 191 -3.48 1.65 9.45
C LEU A 191 -3.26 1.80 10.97
N THR A 192 -2.37 0.98 11.56
CA THR A 192 -2.06 1.05 13.00
C THR A 192 -0.78 1.83 13.30
N GLN A 193 0.21 1.80 12.40
CA GLN A 193 1.47 2.51 12.57
C GLN A 193 1.33 4.03 12.42
N ALA A 194 0.57 4.50 11.41
CA ALA A 194 0.46 5.93 11.12
C ALA A 194 -0.20 6.76 12.25
N PRO A 195 -1.27 6.30 12.92
CA PRO A 195 -1.82 7.00 14.08
C PRO A 195 -0.82 7.16 15.23
N ARG A 196 -0.16 6.07 15.65
CA ARG A 196 0.89 6.10 16.70
C ARG A 196 1.97 7.13 16.39
N ASP A 197 2.43 7.14 15.14
CA ASP A 197 3.47 8.03 14.65
C ASP A 197 3.02 9.51 14.63
N ALA A 198 1.76 9.76 14.25
CA ALA A 198 1.17 11.09 14.18
C ALA A 198 0.88 11.69 15.56
N ASP A 199 0.36 10.89 16.49
CA ASP A 199 0.02 11.32 17.85
C ASP A 199 1.26 11.87 18.57
N PHE A 200 2.38 11.13 18.53
CA PHE A 200 3.65 11.59 19.09
C PHE A 200 4.13 12.91 18.46
N ALA A 201 4.10 13.00 17.12
CA ALA A 201 4.58 14.19 16.43
C ALA A 201 3.71 15.42 16.73
N LEU A 202 2.38 15.22 16.84
CA LEU A 202 1.43 16.29 17.12
C LEU A 202 1.60 16.81 18.55
N ASP A 203 1.74 15.90 19.52
CA ASP A 203 2.01 16.27 20.91
C ASP A 203 3.34 17.01 21.05
N TYR A 204 4.40 16.53 20.37
CA TYR A 204 5.68 17.23 20.34
C TYR A 204 5.52 18.65 19.80
N VAL A 205 4.83 18.83 18.67
CA VAL A 205 4.64 20.15 18.06
C VAL A 205 3.84 21.07 18.97
N LYS A 206 2.75 20.59 19.59
CA LYS A 206 1.96 21.38 20.56
C LYS A 206 2.78 21.87 21.75
N GLN A 207 3.68 21.02 22.26
CA GLN A 207 4.51 21.34 23.42
C GLN A 207 5.68 22.29 23.08
N HIS A 208 6.24 22.18 21.87
CA HIS A 208 7.48 22.88 21.51
C HIS A 208 7.25 24.11 20.63
N ALA A 209 6.09 24.26 19.98
CA ALA A 209 5.73 25.45 19.22
C ALA A 209 5.18 26.55 20.15
N THR A 210 6.01 27.01 21.09
CA THR A 210 5.62 27.88 22.22
C THR A 210 5.50 29.37 21.87
N THR A 211 5.86 29.76 20.65
CA THR A 211 5.73 31.14 20.17
C THR A 211 4.96 31.17 18.85
N PRO A 212 4.33 32.30 18.49
CA PRO A 212 3.66 32.45 17.20
C PRO A 212 4.59 32.17 16.02
N ALA A 213 5.87 32.54 16.14
CA ALA A 213 6.88 32.27 15.12
C ALA A 213 7.15 30.77 14.97
N LEU A 214 7.28 30.03 16.08
CA LEU A 214 7.49 28.58 16.06
C LEU A 214 6.26 27.83 15.51
N GLN A 215 5.04 28.27 15.85
CA GLN A 215 3.80 27.71 15.28
C GLN A 215 3.75 27.89 13.76
N ARG A 216 4.11 29.09 13.27
CA ARG A 216 4.20 29.34 11.82
C ARG A 216 5.27 28.47 11.15
N GLN A 217 6.41 28.26 11.79
CA GLN A 217 7.44 27.34 11.27
C GLN A 217 6.92 25.90 11.17
N ALA A 218 6.23 25.39 12.20
CA ALA A 218 5.64 24.04 12.16
C ALA A 218 4.58 23.91 11.04
N MET A 219 3.70 24.90 10.90
CA MET A 219 2.70 24.94 9.81
C MET A 219 3.35 25.03 8.42
N ALA A 220 4.41 25.83 8.28
CA ALA A 220 5.18 25.93 7.04
C ALA A 220 5.90 24.61 6.71
N ALA A 221 6.42 23.89 7.70
CA ALA A 221 7.03 22.57 7.51
C ALA A 221 6.02 21.52 7.02
N LEU A 222 4.80 21.52 7.58
CA LEU A 222 3.72 20.66 7.09
C LEU A 222 3.30 21.04 5.67
N THR A 223 3.20 22.34 5.37
CA THR A 223 2.91 22.84 4.01
C THR A 223 4.00 22.41 3.02
N PHE A 224 5.28 22.53 3.39
CA PHE A 224 6.41 22.03 2.62
C PHE A 224 6.27 20.53 2.32
N LYS A 225 5.91 19.72 3.33
CA LYS A 225 5.69 18.30 3.12
C LYS A 225 4.53 18.03 2.14
N CYS A 226 3.43 18.78 2.23
CA CYS A 226 2.34 18.67 1.25
C CYS A 226 2.85 18.99 -0.17
N ASN A 227 3.69 20.02 -0.33
CA ASN A 227 4.29 20.36 -1.64
C ASN A 227 5.18 19.24 -2.17
N VAL A 228 6.02 18.62 -1.33
CA VAL A 228 6.84 17.46 -1.70
C VAL A 228 5.99 16.32 -2.27
N LEU A 229 4.84 16.05 -1.64
CA LEU A 229 3.92 15.01 -2.11
C LEU A 229 3.17 15.43 -3.38
N TRP A 230 2.80 16.70 -3.49
CA TRP A 230 2.06 17.25 -4.62
C TRP A 230 2.91 17.25 -5.89
N THR A 231 4.14 17.76 -5.82
CA THR A 231 5.05 17.84 -6.97
C THR A 231 5.43 16.47 -7.55
N GLN A 232 5.50 15.44 -6.71
CA GLN A 232 5.66 14.06 -7.21
C GLN A 232 4.49 13.63 -8.10
N LEU A 233 3.26 14.03 -7.75
CA LEU A 233 2.07 13.71 -8.53
C LEU A 233 1.93 14.62 -9.76
N ASP A 234 2.34 15.89 -9.68
CA ASP A 234 2.40 16.79 -10.84
C ASP A 234 3.29 16.17 -11.94
N ALA A 235 4.48 15.69 -11.55
CA ALA A 235 5.43 15.10 -12.48
C ALA A 235 4.91 13.79 -13.10
N LEU A 236 4.26 12.93 -12.30
CA LEU A 236 3.61 11.72 -12.79
C LEU A 236 2.47 12.03 -13.76
N TYR A 237 1.64 13.02 -13.44
CA TYR A 237 0.55 13.45 -14.31
C TYR A 237 1.07 13.98 -15.64
N PHE A 238 2.05 14.89 -15.59
CA PHE A 238 2.67 15.48 -16.77
C PHE A 238 3.28 14.41 -17.69
N ALA A 239 4.07 13.49 -17.12
CA ALA A 239 4.83 12.51 -17.88
C ALA A 239 3.96 11.37 -18.42
N TYR A 240 2.96 10.91 -17.67
CA TYR A 240 2.24 9.67 -18.00
C TYR A 240 0.73 9.84 -18.23
N VAL A 241 0.15 11.02 -17.97
CA VAL A 241 -1.28 11.29 -18.20
C VAL A 241 -1.47 12.33 -19.29
N ALA A 242 -1.14 13.59 -19.03
CA ALA A 242 -1.26 14.67 -19.99
C ALA A 242 -0.25 15.78 -19.67
N PRO A 243 0.56 16.25 -20.63
CA PRO A 243 0.53 15.91 -22.06
C PRO A 243 1.17 14.56 -22.43
N GLY A 244 1.71 13.79 -21.47
CA GLY A 244 2.35 12.50 -21.75
C GLY A 244 3.82 12.63 -22.21
N MET A 245 4.50 13.68 -21.74
CA MET A 245 5.88 13.99 -22.11
C MET A 245 6.85 13.35 -21.12
N ILE A 246 7.28 12.12 -21.41
CA ILE A 246 8.22 11.36 -20.58
C ILE A 246 9.64 11.97 -20.71
N PRO A 247 10.28 12.40 -19.61
CA PRO A 247 11.67 12.88 -19.64
C PRO A 247 12.67 11.79 -20.08
N PRO A 248 13.83 12.14 -20.66
CA PRO A 248 14.73 11.18 -21.32
C PRO A 248 15.17 9.96 -20.50
N ASP A 249 15.44 10.14 -19.20
CA ASP A 249 15.92 9.07 -18.32
C ASP A 249 14.80 8.35 -17.56
N ALA A 250 13.57 8.86 -17.65
CA ALA A 250 12.43 8.29 -16.93
C ALA A 250 11.96 6.98 -17.61
N TRP A 251 11.33 6.12 -16.81
CA TRP A 251 10.82 4.85 -17.30
C TRP A 251 9.86 5.04 -18.48
N THR A 252 10.05 4.23 -19.53
CA THR A 252 9.16 4.11 -20.68
C THR A 252 8.46 2.74 -20.66
N PRO A 253 7.19 2.66 -21.13
CA PRO A 253 6.46 1.40 -21.21
C PRO A 253 7.27 0.27 -21.86
N GLY A 254 7.28 -0.90 -21.22
CA GLY A 254 8.04 -2.08 -21.64
C GLY A 254 9.44 -2.22 -21.03
N THR A 255 10.07 -1.13 -20.57
CA THR A 255 11.42 -1.18 -20.00
C THR A 255 11.40 -1.75 -18.57
N GLY A 256 12.36 -2.62 -18.24
CA GLY A 256 12.54 -3.11 -16.86
C GLY A 256 11.41 -4.01 -16.34
N LEU A 257 10.53 -4.46 -17.23
CA LEU A 257 9.50 -5.44 -16.92
C LEU A 257 10.07 -6.85 -17.01
N VAL A 258 9.58 -7.77 -16.18
CA VAL A 258 9.80 -9.19 -16.45
C VAL A 258 9.08 -9.53 -17.76
N PRO A 259 9.63 -10.43 -18.61
CA PRO A 259 8.88 -10.93 -19.74
C PRO A 259 7.53 -11.42 -19.22
N GLU A 260 6.43 -10.84 -19.71
CA GLU A 260 5.13 -11.50 -19.52
C GLU A 260 5.37 -12.91 -20.05
N ALA A 261 5.20 -13.92 -19.19
CA ALA A 261 5.27 -15.30 -19.64
C ALA A 261 4.44 -15.33 -20.93
N PRO A 262 5.01 -15.80 -22.07
CA PRO A 262 4.29 -15.75 -23.34
C PRO A 262 2.90 -16.25 -23.02
N ALA A 263 1.86 -15.47 -23.38
CA ALA A 263 0.49 -15.91 -23.22
C ALA A 263 0.48 -17.29 -23.83
N VAL A 264 0.53 -18.32 -22.97
CA VAL A 264 0.75 -19.69 -23.42
C VAL A 264 -0.47 -19.88 -24.26
N ALA A 265 -0.27 -19.95 -25.58
CA ALA A 265 -1.33 -20.19 -26.55
C ALA A 265 -2.23 -21.19 -25.88
N GLN A 266 -3.47 -20.79 -25.56
CA GLN A 266 -4.38 -21.52 -24.69
C GLN A 266 -4.34 -22.98 -25.08
N ALA A 267 -3.49 -23.74 -24.41
CA ALA A 267 -3.39 -25.16 -24.60
C ALA A 267 -4.61 -25.65 -23.86
N ALA A 268 -5.61 -26.06 -24.64
CA ALA A 268 -6.89 -26.58 -24.19
C ALA A 268 -6.74 -27.34 -22.87
N GLY A 269 -7.22 -26.77 -21.76
CA GLY A 269 -6.98 -27.40 -20.46
C GLY A 269 -7.68 -26.81 -19.24
N THR A 270 -7.60 -25.50 -18.97
CA THR A 270 -8.06 -24.95 -17.67
C THR A 270 -8.79 -23.62 -17.81
N GLY A 271 -10.06 -23.66 -18.21
CA GLY A 271 -10.98 -22.54 -18.01
C GLY A 271 -11.44 -22.49 -16.54
N ARG A 272 -12.01 -21.35 -16.12
CA ARG A 272 -12.68 -21.19 -14.82
C ARG A 272 -13.65 -22.35 -14.59
N ILE A 273 -13.62 -22.95 -13.40
CA ILE A 273 -14.59 -23.97 -12.99
C ILE A 273 -15.92 -23.26 -12.69
N GLU A 274 -17.00 -23.77 -13.28
CA GLU A 274 -18.37 -23.27 -13.15
C GLU A 274 -19.27 -24.40 -12.64
N ALA A 275 -20.48 -24.06 -12.20
CA ALA A 275 -21.40 -25.00 -11.53
C ALA A 275 -21.67 -26.28 -12.35
N GLY A 276 -21.68 -26.19 -13.69
CA GLY A 276 -21.92 -27.31 -14.60
C GLY A 276 -20.70 -28.15 -14.97
N HIS A 277 -19.49 -27.81 -14.50
CA HIS A 277 -18.27 -28.57 -14.82
C HIS A 277 -18.10 -29.78 -13.90
N THR A 278 -17.44 -30.83 -14.39
CA THR A 278 -17.22 -32.11 -13.69
C THR A 278 -15.76 -32.23 -13.23
N PRO A 279 -15.40 -31.64 -12.08
CA PRO A 279 -14.01 -31.55 -11.66
C PRO A 279 -13.38 -32.93 -11.43
N ARG A 280 -12.09 -33.06 -11.75
CA ARG A 280 -11.31 -34.29 -11.53
C ARG A 280 -9.88 -33.99 -11.07
N LEU A 281 -9.28 -34.92 -10.33
CA LEU A 281 -7.86 -34.83 -9.97
C LEU A 281 -6.97 -35.26 -11.15
N PRO A 282 -5.97 -34.46 -11.54
CA PRO A 282 -5.00 -34.83 -12.57
C PRO A 282 -4.20 -36.08 -12.21
N ARG A 283 -3.58 -36.70 -13.23
CA ARG A 283 -2.67 -37.83 -13.00
C ARG A 283 -1.52 -37.43 -12.07
N GLY A 284 -1.34 -38.20 -10.99
CA GLY A 284 -0.31 -37.93 -9.98
C GLY A 284 -0.79 -37.07 -8.80
N VAL A 285 -2.01 -36.53 -8.87
CA VAL A 285 -2.64 -35.84 -7.74
C VAL A 285 -3.55 -36.79 -6.98
N ARG A 286 -3.39 -36.91 -5.66
CA ARG A 286 -4.19 -37.83 -4.83
C ARG A 286 -4.49 -37.24 -3.46
N LEU A 287 -5.74 -37.38 -3.03
CA LEU A 287 -6.14 -37.15 -1.65
C LEU A 287 -5.64 -38.33 -0.80
N ARG A 288 -4.92 -38.04 0.29
CA ARG A 288 -4.37 -39.08 1.20
C ARG A 288 -4.44 -38.61 2.65
N PHE A 289 -4.69 -39.52 3.57
CA PHE A 289 -4.49 -39.27 4.99
C PHE A 289 -3.00 -39.43 5.37
N ASP A 290 -2.42 -38.40 5.98
CA ASP A 290 -1.05 -38.43 6.51
C ASP A 290 -1.09 -38.86 7.98
N GLU A 291 -0.62 -40.08 8.27
CA GLU A 291 -0.61 -40.66 9.62
C GLU A 291 0.34 -39.93 10.58
N THR A 292 1.37 -39.24 10.07
CA THR A 292 2.31 -38.50 10.92
C THR A 292 1.68 -37.19 11.38
N ARG A 293 0.92 -36.53 10.49
CA ARG A 293 0.28 -35.24 10.76
C ARG A 293 -1.15 -35.37 11.28
N GLN A 294 -1.71 -36.59 11.28
CA GLN A 294 -3.10 -36.88 11.65
C GLN A 294 -4.12 -36.00 10.90
N LYS A 295 -3.87 -35.76 9.60
CA LYS A 295 -4.75 -34.93 8.75
C LYS A 295 -4.73 -35.36 7.29
N HIS A 296 -5.76 -34.99 6.53
CA HIS A 296 -5.80 -35.20 5.09
C HIS A 296 -4.95 -34.17 4.35
N VAL A 297 -4.28 -34.64 3.31
CA VAL A 297 -3.45 -33.82 2.42
C VAL A 297 -3.75 -34.15 0.97
N LEU A 298 -3.58 -33.15 0.09
CA LEU A 298 -3.55 -33.35 -1.34
C LEU A 298 -2.09 -33.47 -1.78
N LEU A 299 -1.71 -34.66 -2.25
CA LEU A 299 -0.38 -34.94 -2.77
C LEU A 299 -0.34 -34.64 -4.27
N ALA A 300 0.58 -33.80 -4.70
CA ALA A 300 0.93 -33.57 -6.09
C ALA A 300 2.42 -33.94 -6.32
N PRO A 301 2.87 -34.18 -7.57
CA PRO A 301 4.21 -34.71 -7.84
C PRO A 301 5.39 -33.96 -7.18
N GLU A 302 5.25 -32.66 -6.95
CA GLU A 302 6.30 -31.80 -6.36
C GLU A 302 5.85 -31.04 -5.11
N ARG A 303 4.59 -31.20 -4.67
CA ARG A 303 3.98 -30.36 -3.63
C ARG A 303 2.96 -31.13 -2.79
N THR A 304 2.84 -30.77 -1.52
CA THR A 304 1.80 -31.28 -0.61
C THR A 304 0.97 -30.10 -0.12
N PHE A 305 -0.35 -30.23 -0.17
CA PHE A 305 -1.29 -29.22 0.32
C PHE A 305 -2.01 -29.77 1.54
N ASP A 306 -1.95 -29.02 2.63
CA ASP A 306 -2.75 -29.33 3.81
C ASP A 306 -4.21 -28.94 3.55
N LEU A 307 -5.14 -29.79 3.97
CA LEU A 307 -6.58 -29.59 3.77
C LEU A 307 -7.28 -29.44 5.12
N ASP A 308 -8.31 -28.59 5.14
CA ASP A 308 -9.29 -28.57 6.23
C ASP A 308 -10.42 -29.57 5.96
N ASP A 309 -11.28 -29.78 6.95
CA ASP A 309 -12.35 -30.79 6.88
C ASP A 309 -13.36 -30.50 5.75
N ASN A 310 -13.59 -29.22 5.44
CA ASN A 310 -14.48 -28.81 4.35
C ASN A 310 -13.88 -29.17 2.99
N ALA A 311 -12.59 -28.89 2.78
CA ALA A 311 -11.89 -29.22 1.56
C ALA A 311 -11.82 -30.74 1.34
N VAL A 312 -11.67 -31.52 2.41
CA VAL A 312 -11.71 -32.99 2.35
C VAL A 312 -13.09 -33.47 1.92
N ALA A 313 -14.17 -32.94 2.50
CA ALA A 313 -15.53 -33.32 2.17
C ALA A 313 -15.85 -33.07 0.69
N VAL A 314 -15.43 -31.92 0.16
CA VAL A 314 -15.61 -31.58 -1.25
C VAL A 314 -14.75 -32.46 -2.16
N LEU A 315 -13.45 -32.58 -1.88
CA LEU A 315 -12.52 -33.34 -2.73
C LEU A 315 -12.81 -34.85 -2.72
N SER A 316 -13.45 -35.37 -1.68
CA SER A 316 -13.91 -36.76 -1.62
C SER A 316 -15.03 -37.07 -2.62
N LEU A 317 -15.73 -36.03 -3.12
CA LEU A 317 -16.80 -36.14 -4.12
C LEU A 317 -16.32 -35.74 -5.53
N VAL A 318 -15.07 -35.30 -5.68
CA VAL A 318 -14.45 -34.97 -6.96
C VAL A 318 -13.95 -36.26 -7.63
N ASP A 319 -14.80 -36.84 -8.46
CA ASP A 319 -14.58 -38.11 -9.15
C ASP A 319 -14.47 -37.99 -10.68
N GLY A 320 -14.63 -36.78 -11.22
CA GLY A 320 -14.70 -36.53 -12.66
C GLY A 320 -16.02 -36.94 -13.31
N GLN A 321 -17.04 -37.27 -12.53
CA GLN A 321 -18.38 -37.62 -13.00
C GLN A 321 -19.43 -36.62 -12.50
N ARG A 322 -19.37 -36.22 -11.23
CA ARG A 322 -20.29 -35.25 -10.65
C ARG A 322 -19.95 -33.82 -11.07
N THR A 323 -20.96 -33.04 -11.38
CA THR A 323 -20.84 -31.59 -11.55
C THR A 323 -20.67 -30.88 -10.20
N VAL A 324 -20.15 -29.66 -10.22
CA VAL A 324 -20.03 -28.83 -9.01
C VAL A 324 -21.39 -28.62 -8.32
N ALA A 325 -22.46 -28.40 -9.10
CA ALA A 325 -23.82 -28.27 -8.57
C ALA A 325 -24.29 -29.57 -7.88
N GLU A 326 -23.99 -30.74 -8.43
CA GLU A 326 -24.33 -32.03 -7.82
C GLU A 326 -23.54 -32.30 -6.54
N ILE A 327 -22.26 -31.90 -6.50
CA ILE A 327 -21.43 -31.94 -5.29
C ILE A 327 -22.04 -31.03 -4.21
N ALA A 328 -22.46 -29.81 -4.57
CA ALA A 328 -23.10 -28.87 -3.65
C ALA A 328 -24.42 -29.41 -3.08
N VAL A 329 -25.25 -30.07 -3.92
CA VAL A 329 -26.49 -30.73 -3.46
C VAL A 329 -26.20 -31.87 -2.50
N ALA A 330 -25.22 -32.73 -2.81
CA ALA A 330 -24.85 -33.86 -1.95
C ALA A 330 -24.34 -33.40 -0.57
N LEU A 331 -23.51 -32.35 -0.54
CA LEU A 331 -23.02 -31.76 0.70
C LEU A 331 -24.12 -31.01 1.45
N GLY A 332 -25.00 -30.30 0.75
CA GLY A 332 -26.16 -29.63 1.36
C GLY A 332 -27.10 -30.60 2.08
N GLN A 333 -27.30 -31.80 1.52
CA GLN A 333 -28.05 -32.87 2.19
C GLN A 333 -27.32 -33.43 3.42
N THR A 334 -25.99 -33.60 3.31
CA THR A 334 -25.17 -34.17 4.38
C THR A 334 -25.06 -33.23 5.58
N TYR A 335 -24.93 -31.92 5.34
CA TYR A 335 -24.70 -30.89 6.36
C TYR A 335 -25.93 -30.02 6.67
N ALA A 336 -27.10 -30.37 6.13
CA ALA A 336 -28.36 -29.64 6.31
C ALA A 336 -28.24 -28.12 6.02
N ALA A 337 -27.60 -27.77 4.91
CA ALA A 337 -27.32 -26.39 4.51
C ALA A 337 -27.77 -26.13 3.06
N ASP A 338 -28.03 -24.85 2.73
CA ASP A 338 -28.51 -24.43 1.42
C ASP A 338 -27.46 -24.75 0.33
N PRO A 339 -27.78 -25.60 -0.67
CA PRO A 339 -26.88 -25.94 -1.75
C PRO A 339 -26.33 -24.71 -2.51
N LYS A 340 -27.09 -23.61 -2.61
CA LYS A 340 -26.62 -22.39 -3.29
C LYS A 340 -25.52 -21.67 -2.53
N VAL A 341 -25.53 -21.75 -1.20
CA VAL A 341 -24.49 -21.15 -0.35
C VAL A 341 -23.22 -22.00 -0.46
N ILE A 342 -23.37 -23.33 -0.36
CA ILE A 342 -22.26 -24.29 -0.48
C ILE A 342 -21.61 -24.22 -1.88
N GLU A 343 -22.39 -24.06 -2.94
CA GLU A 343 -21.88 -23.96 -4.32
C GLU A 343 -20.89 -22.81 -4.49
N GLY A 344 -21.17 -21.65 -3.89
CA GLY A 344 -20.28 -20.49 -3.93
C GLY A 344 -18.91 -20.78 -3.32
N ASP A 345 -18.89 -21.41 -2.14
CA ASP A 345 -17.66 -21.75 -1.43
C ASP A 345 -16.86 -22.85 -2.15
N ILE A 346 -17.56 -23.87 -2.70
CA ILE A 346 -16.94 -24.91 -3.53
C ILE A 346 -16.27 -24.28 -4.77
N LEU A 347 -16.96 -23.37 -5.47
CA LEU A 347 -16.41 -22.74 -6.66
C LEU A 347 -15.14 -21.94 -6.36
N VAL A 348 -15.08 -21.21 -5.24
CA VAL A 348 -13.87 -20.50 -4.81
C VAL A 348 -12.72 -21.49 -4.60
N MET A 349 -12.97 -22.55 -3.84
CA MET A 349 -11.95 -23.54 -3.52
C MET A 349 -11.45 -24.31 -4.76
N LEU A 350 -12.36 -24.80 -5.61
CA LEU A 350 -11.98 -25.56 -6.81
C LEU A 350 -11.25 -24.68 -7.83
N ASN A 351 -11.61 -23.40 -7.97
CA ASN A 351 -10.88 -22.48 -8.85
C ASN A 351 -9.47 -22.17 -8.34
N ASP A 352 -9.27 -22.06 -7.02
CA ASP A 352 -7.94 -21.94 -6.42
C ASP A 352 -7.07 -23.18 -6.69
N LEU A 353 -7.63 -24.39 -6.50
CA LEU A 353 -6.95 -25.66 -6.81
C LEU A 353 -6.66 -25.84 -8.31
N ALA A 354 -7.58 -25.41 -9.18
CA ALA A 354 -7.38 -25.42 -10.63
C ALA A 354 -6.25 -24.47 -11.05
N THR A 355 -6.18 -23.28 -10.45
CA THR A 355 -5.08 -22.31 -10.66
C THR A 355 -3.73 -22.91 -10.25
N LYS A 356 -3.71 -23.70 -9.18
CA LYS A 356 -2.53 -24.43 -8.69
C LYS A 356 -2.19 -25.67 -9.52
N ARG A 357 -2.98 -25.99 -10.55
CA ARG A 357 -2.87 -27.17 -11.44
C ARG A 357 -2.97 -28.50 -10.71
N VAL A 358 -3.76 -28.56 -9.66
CA VAL A 358 -4.03 -29.79 -8.89
C VAL A 358 -5.49 -30.26 -9.04
N LEU A 359 -6.22 -29.63 -9.94
CA LEU A 359 -7.60 -29.95 -10.29
C LEU A 359 -7.83 -29.60 -11.77
N GLU A 360 -8.55 -30.46 -12.49
CA GLU A 360 -8.99 -30.28 -13.88
C GLU A 360 -10.52 -30.26 -13.97
N ARG A 361 -11.06 -29.76 -15.09
CA ARG A 361 -12.50 -29.66 -15.38
C ARG A 361 -13.05 -30.82 -16.18
#